data_AF-A0A9X2AAD5-F1
#
_entry.id   AF-A0A9X2AAD5-F1
#
_cell.length_a   1.000
_cell.length_b   1.000
_cell.length_c   1.000
_cell.angle_alpha   90.00
_cell.angle_beta   90.00
_cell.angle_gamma   90.00
#
_symmetry.space_group_name_H-M   'P 1'
#
loop_
_entity.id
_entity.type
_entity.pdbx_description
1 polymer ?
#
loop_
_entity_poly.entity_id
_entity_poly.type
_entity_poly.pdbx_seq_one_letter_code
_entity_poly.pdbx_strand_id
1 'polypeptide(L)'
;MKELKQLKLLLIISHSLIPIAAGHGFGILLLFEIISPIRIIQDEILFDFNADFQDRLMLVGLVSFLSKIILISSLVIKKSKLKNLFTITGVLILWLATYILTKNPDKDSLTNLPIITSSISLILSVIVLFKVMNKELKLKKKIIA
;
A
#
# COMPACT_ATOMS: atom_id res chain seq x y z
N MET A 1 16.18 15.43 0.04
CA MET A 1 15.60 14.38 0.93
C MET A 1 14.16 14.66 1.35
N LYS A 2 13.80 15.92 1.59
CA LYS A 2 12.44 16.35 2.01
C LYS A 2 11.36 15.91 1.01
N GLU A 3 11.59 16.13 -0.29
CA GLU A 3 10.64 15.71 -1.34
C GLU A 3 10.31 14.22 -1.35
N LEU A 4 11.31 13.32 -1.29
CA LEU A 4 11.05 11.88 -1.29
C LEU A 4 10.31 11.43 -0.02
N LYS A 5 10.54 12.10 1.12
CA LYS A 5 9.77 11.85 2.34
C LYS A 5 8.31 12.28 2.15
N GLN A 6 8.08 13.46 1.59
CA GLN A 6 6.74 13.98 1.30
C GLN A 6 5.98 13.08 0.32
N LEU A 7 6.63 12.60 -0.75
CA LEU A 7 6.01 11.68 -1.71
C LEU A 7 5.60 10.36 -1.08
N LYS A 8 6.42 9.80 -0.17
CA LYS A 8 6.07 8.58 0.56
C LYS A 8 4.90 8.80 1.52
N LEU A 9 4.86 9.92 2.22
CA LEU A 9 3.73 10.26 3.10
C LEU A 9 2.45 10.45 2.28
N LEU A 10 2.54 11.14 1.14
CA LEU A 10 1.42 11.31 0.23
C LEU A 10 0.94 9.97 -0.32
N LEU A 11 1.85 9.07 -0.70
CA LEU A 11 1.52 7.70 -1.10
C LEU A 11 0.74 6.97 0.01
N ILE A 12 1.26 6.97 1.24
CA ILE A 12 0.61 6.32 2.40
C ILE A 12 -0.81 6.87 2.61
N ILE A 13 -0.94 8.20 2.66
CA ILE A 13 -2.22 8.87 2.89
C ILE A 13 -3.20 8.59 1.75
N SER A 14 -2.76 8.73 0.50
CA SER A 14 -3.61 8.48 -0.67
C SER A 14 -4.14 7.05 -0.71
N HIS A 15 -3.32 6.08 -0.31
CA HIS A 15 -3.72 4.68 -0.25
C HIS A 15 -4.68 4.40 0.92
N SER A 16 -4.48 5.03 2.09
CA SER A 16 -5.40 4.93 3.23
C SER A 16 -6.78 5.54 2.95
N LEU A 17 -6.84 6.56 2.10
CA LEU A 17 -8.07 7.27 1.74
C LEU A 17 -8.82 6.65 0.55
N ILE A 18 -8.40 5.48 0.06
CA ILE A 18 -9.17 4.72 -0.94
C ILE A 18 -10.56 4.45 -0.36
N PRO A 19 -11.64 4.98 -0.94
CA PRO A 19 -12.97 4.71 -0.44
C PRO A 19 -13.39 3.29 -0.80
N ILE A 20 -14.12 2.67 0.12
CA ILE A 20 -14.59 1.29 0.04
C ILE A 20 -16.11 1.33 0.18
N ALA A 21 -16.81 0.77 -0.81
CA ALA A 21 -18.26 0.53 -0.72
C ALA A 21 -18.48 -0.93 -0.32
N ALA A 22 -19.22 -1.17 0.76
CA ALA A 22 -19.59 -2.50 1.23
C ALA A 22 -21.11 -2.56 1.47
N GLY A 23 -21.68 -3.77 1.59
CA GLY A 23 -23.12 -3.99 1.75
C GLY A 23 -23.76 -3.32 2.97
N HIS A 24 -22.95 -2.81 3.90
CA HIS A 24 -23.37 -2.08 5.10
C HIS A 24 -23.04 -0.57 5.09
N GLY A 25 -22.49 -0.03 3.98
CA GLY A 25 -22.23 1.41 3.83
C GLY A 25 -20.94 1.77 3.09
N PHE A 26 -20.55 3.04 3.20
CA PHE A 26 -19.32 3.58 2.64
C PHE A 26 -18.28 3.80 3.75
N GLY A 27 -17.03 3.44 3.49
CA GLY A 27 -15.90 3.66 4.37
C GLY A 27 -14.64 4.01 3.60
N ILE A 28 -13.51 4.04 4.31
CA ILE A 28 -12.18 4.20 3.72
C ILE A 28 -11.31 3.01 4.13
N LEU A 29 -10.31 2.69 3.32
CA LEU A 29 -9.41 1.57 3.56
C LEU A 29 -8.73 1.66 4.94
N LEU A 30 -8.46 2.87 5.43
CA LEU A 30 -7.92 3.11 6.77
C LEU A 30 -8.73 2.44 7.90
N LEU A 31 -10.05 2.37 7.80
CA LEU A 31 -10.87 1.72 8.82
C LEU A 31 -10.56 0.22 8.89
N PHE A 32 -10.43 -0.42 7.74
CA PHE A 32 -10.07 -1.83 7.63
C PHE A 32 -8.63 -2.09 8.10
N GLU A 33 -7.72 -1.13 7.92
CA GLU A 33 -6.35 -1.20 8.44
C GLU A 33 -6.28 -1.15 9.96
N ILE A 34 -7.22 -0.48 10.61
CA ILE A 34 -7.31 -0.40 12.07
C ILE A 34 -8.00 -1.64 12.65
N ILE A 35 -9.06 -2.13 11.99
CA ILE A 35 -9.86 -3.27 12.47
C ILE A 35 -9.16 -4.61 12.22
N SER A 36 -8.46 -4.76 11.09
CA SER A 36 -7.85 -6.05 10.71
C SER A 36 -6.84 -6.59 11.73
N PRO A 37 -5.92 -5.83 12.34
CA PRO A 37 -5.03 -6.39 13.35
C PRO A 37 -5.77 -6.85 14.61
N ILE A 38 -6.86 -6.18 14.98
CA ILE A 38 -7.69 -6.56 16.14
C ILE A 38 -8.35 -7.91 15.89
N ARG A 39 -8.87 -8.13 14.68
CA ARG A 39 -9.50 -9.41 14.30
C ARG A 39 -8.53 -10.59 14.23
N ILE A 40 -7.25 -10.36 13.91
CA ILE A 40 -6.22 -11.42 14.04
C ILE A 40 -6.14 -11.91 15.47
N ILE A 41 -6.12 -10.99 16.43
CA ILE A 41 -5.95 -11.33 17.85
C ILE A 41 -7.17 -12.09 18.40
N GLN A 42 -8.32 -11.94 17.75
CA GLN A 42 -9.58 -12.61 18.10
C GLN A 42 -9.79 -13.92 17.32
N ASP A 43 -8.82 -14.38 16.52
CA ASP A 43 -8.89 -15.56 15.66
C ASP A 43 -10.03 -15.54 14.61
N GLU A 44 -10.48 -14.35 14.20
CA GLU A 44 -11.62 -14.16 13.29
C GLU A 44 -11.24 -13.93 11.82
N ILE A 45 -9.96 -14.08 11.44
CA ILE A 45 -9.54 -13.85 10.04
C ILE A 45 -9.51 -15.13 9.23
N LEU A 46 -10.43 -15.23 8.27
CA LEU A 46 -10.33 -16.18 7.16
C LEU A 46 -9.41 -15.59 6.08
N PHE A 47 -8.23 -16.19 5.93
CA PHE A 47 -7.28 -15.83 4.87
C PHE A 47 -7.68 -16.47 3.54
N ASP A 48 -8.69 -15.92 2.88
CA ASP A 48 -9.13 -16.38 1.57
C ASP A 48 -8.94 -15.31 0.48
N PHE A 49 -7.99 -15.57 -0.42
CA PHE A 49 -7.69 -14.69 -1.56
C PHE A 49 -8.73 -14.77 -2.69
N ASN A 50 -9.62 -15.76 -2.65
CA ASN A 50 -10.63 -16.04 -3.67
C ASN A 50 -12.06 -15.77 -3.19
N ALA A 51 -12.26 -15.49 -1.90
CA ALA A 51 -13.56 -15.09 -1.33
C ALA A 51 -14.10 -13.80 -1.97
N ASP A 52 -15.36 -13.47 -1.70
CA ASP A 52 -16.02 -12.29 -2.27
C ASP A 52 -15.38 -10.99 -1.78
N PHE A 53 -15.66 -9.87 -2.48
CA PHE A 53 -15.02 -8.58 -2.19
C PHE A 53 -15.02 -8.21 -0.70
N GLN A 54 -16.15 -8.39 -0.02
CA GLN A 54 -16.29 -8.02 1.40
C GLN A 54 -15.40 -8.85 2.33
N ASP A 55 -15.33 -10.16 2.10
CA ASP A 55 -14.54 -11.08 2.91
C ASP A 55 -13.04 -10.82 2.75
N ARG A 56 -12.63 -10.42 1.53
CA ARG A 56 -11.24 -10.03 1.25
C ARG A 56 -10.83 -8.73 1.94
N LEU A 57 -11.75 -7.87 2.37
CA LEU A 57 -11.40 -6.55 2.94
C LEU A 57 -10.54 -6.63 4.21
N MET A 58 -10.75 -7.65 5.05
CA MET A 58 -9.92 -7.83 6.24
C MET A 58 -8.48 -8.21 5.89
N LEU A 59 -8.32 -9.11 4.92
CA LEU A 59 -7.01 -9.47 4.37
C LEU A 59 -6.32 -8.27 3.73
N VAL A 60 -7.05 -7.50 2.91
CA VAL A 60 -6.52 -6.27 2.28
C VAL A 60 -6.09 -5.26 3.34
N GLY A 61 -6.93 -5.03 4.36
CA GLY A 61 -6.63 -4.14 5.48
C GLY A 61 -5.32 -4.52 6.16
N LEU A 62 -5.11 -5.82 6.40
CA LEU A 62 -3.90 -6.32 7.02
C LEU A 62 -2.65 -6.12 6.15
N VAL A 63 -2.70 -6.58 4.90
CA VAL A 63 -1.58 -6.51 3.96
C VAL A 63 -1.22 -5.04 3.69
N SER A 64 -2.24 -4.19 3.55
CA SER A 64 -2.07 -2.75 3.41
C SER A 64 -1.43 -2.12 4.65
N PHE A 65 -1.91 -2.46 5.85
CA PHE A 65 -1.35 -1.96 7.11
C PHE A 65 0.13 -2.33 7.25
N LEU A 66 0.49 -3.59 6.97
CA LEU A 66 1.88 -4.05 6.95
C LEU A 66 2.73 -3.27 5.94
N SER A 67 2.22 -3.03 4.73
CA SER A 67 2.93 -2.22 3.73
C SER A 67 3.28 -0.82 4.26
N LYS A 68 2.36 -0.20 5.01
CA LYS A 68 2.50 1.17 5.54
C LYS A 68 3.47 1.21 6.71
N ILE A 69 3.47 0.21 7.58
CA ILE A 69 4.50 0.07 8.63
C ILE A 69 5.89 0.05 8.00
N ILE A 70 6.08 -0.73 6.93
CA ILE A 70 7.36 -0.84 6.23
C ILE A 70 7.75 0.50 5.57
N LEU A 71 6.80 1.17 4.90
CA LEU A 71 7.02 2.47 4.28
C LEU A 71 7.35 3.57 5.31
N ILE A 72 6.65 3.61 6.45
CA ILE A 72 6.91 4.53 7.57
C ILE A 72 8.29 4.25 8.17
N SER A 73 8.64 2.97 8.38
CA SER A 73 9.97 2.56 8.86
C SER A 73 11.07 3.08 7.93
N SER A 74 10.84 3.08 6.62
CA SER A 74 11.79 3.65 5.63
C SER A 74 12.03 5.17 5.78
N LEU A 75 11.16 5.90 6.48
CA LEU A 75 11.31 7.35 6.72
C LEU A 75 12.30 7.65 7.84
N VAL A 76 12.40 6.76 8.83
CA VAL A 76 13.25 6.90 10.02
C VAL A 76 14.63 6.24 9.87
N ILE A 77 14.77 5.24 9.00
CA ILE A 77 16.04 4.56 8.74
C ILE A 77 17.09 5.52 8.15
N LYS A 78 18.28 5.58 8.79
CA LYS A 78 19.41 6.42 8.37
C LYS A 78 20.24 5.78 7.24
N LYS A 79 20.45 4.45 7.26
CA LYS A 79 21.27 3.73 6.27
C LYS A 79 20.56 3.70 4.91
N SER A 80 21.19 4.28 3.89
CA SER A 80 20.59 4.46 2.54
C SER A 80 20.12 3.15 1.90
N LYS A 81 20.98 2.12 1.88
CA LYS A 81 20.65 0.81 1.30
C LYS A 81 19.42 0.18 1.96
N LEU A 82 19.39 0.14 3.30
CA LEU A 82 18.29 -0.45 4.06
C LEU A 82 17.00 0.36 3.88
N LYS A 83 17.10 1.68 3.91
CA LYS A 83 15.98 2.58 3.63
C LYS A 83 15.36 2.31 2.26
N ASN A 84 16.17 2.15 1.22
CA ASN A 84 15.67 1.88 -0.12
C ASN A 84 15.03 0.50 -0.23
N LEU A 85 15.65 -0.52 0.38
CA LEU A 85 15.08 -1.87 0.46
C LEU A 85 13.68 -1.83 1.08
N PHE A 86 13.54 -1.22 2.26
CA PHE A 86 12.24 -1.04 2.91
C PHE A 86 11.26 -0.26 2.02
N THR A 87 11.73 0.75 1.29
CA THR A 87 10.86 1.50 0.37
C THR A 87 10.32 0.60 -0.73
N ILE A 88 11.19 -0.18 -1.37
CA ILE A 88 10.82 -1.07 -2.48
C ILE A 88 9.89 -2.16 -1.96
N THR A 89 10.27 -2.85 -0.88
CA THR A 89 9.45 -3.90 -0.24
C THR A 89 8.08 -3.35 0.16
N GLY A 90 8.03 -2.18 0.80
CA GLY A 90 6.76 -1.55 1.19
C GLY A 90 5.87 -1.21 -0.01
N VAL A 91 6.44 -0.71 -1.11
CA VAL A 91 5.68 -0.46 -2.36
C VAL A 91 5.17 -1.76 -2.98
N LEU A 92 5.99 -2.81 -3.04
CA LEU A 92 5.57 -4.11 -3.60
C LEU A 92 4.41 -4.73 -2.81
N ILE A 93 4.47 -4.67 -1.48
CA ILE A 93 3.37 -5.15 -0.62
C ILE A 93 2.13 -4.27 -0.78
N LEU A 94 2.29 -2.95 -0.95
CA LEU A 94 1.18 -2.04 -1.25
C LEU A 94 0.50 -2.40 -2.58
N TRP A 95 1.27 -2.75 -3.62
CA TRP A 95 0.71 -3.25 -4.89
C TRP A 95 -0.04 -4.56 -4.71
N LEU A 96 0.49 -5.48 -3.89
CA LEU A 96 -0.20 -6.72 -3.57
C LEU A 96 -1.54 -6.45 -2.87
N ALA A 97 -1.57 -5.54 -1.89
CA ALA A 97 -2.81 -5.15 -1.22
C ALA A 97 -3.83 -4.58 -2.21
N THR A 98 -3.40 -3.66 -3.10
CA THR A 98 -4.26 -3.10 -4.13
C THR A 98 -4.76 -4.17 -5.11
N TYR A 99 -3.89 -5.09 -5.53
CA TYR A 99 -4.28 -6.20 -6.41
C TYR A 99 -5.38 -7.07 -5.80
N ILE A 100 -5.24 -7.45 -4.51
CA ILE A 100 -6.26 -8.24 -3.80
C ILE A 100 -7.56 -7.44 -3.71
N LEU A 101 -7.47 -6.13 -3.41
CA LEU A 101 -8.63 -5.24 -3.30
C LEU A 101 -9.42 -5.14 -4.61
N THR A 102 -8.72 -5.10 -5.74
CA THR A 102 -9.33 -4.87 -7.06
C THR A 102 -9.54 -6.14 -7.88
N LYS A 103 -9.46 -7.32 -7.24
CA LYS A 103 -9.60 -8.60 -7.92
C LYS A 103 -11.06 -8.83 -8.36
N ASN A 104 -11.25 -9.37 -9.57
CA ASN A 104 -12.55 -9.74 -10.17
C ASN A 104 -13.57 -8.60 -10.35
N PRO A 105 -13.23 -7.50 -11.06
CA PRO A 105 -14.14 -6.37 -11.21
C PRO A 105 -15.44 -6.67 -11.95
N ASP A 106 -15.42 -7.63 -12.87
CA ASP A 106 -16.60 -8.01 -13.66
C ASP A 106 -17.68 -8.71 -12.82
N LYS A 107 -17.31 -9.24 -11.64
CA LYS A 107 -18.23 -9.94 -10.74
C LYS A 107 -18.75 -9.04 -9.62
N ASP A 108 -17.92 -8.09 -9.17
CA ASP A 108 -18.18 -7.26 -8.00
C ASP A 108 -18.18 -5.77 -8.40
N SER A 109 -19.35 -5.18 -8.67
CA SER A 109 -19.47 -3.75 -9.01
C SER A 109 -18.89 -2.81 -7.93
N LEU A 110 -18.81 -3.29 -6.68
CA LEU A 110 -18.20 -2.60 -5.55
C LEU A 110 -16.69 -2.37 -5.71
N THR A 111 -16.01 -3.13 -6.57
CA THR A 111 -14.56 -2.98 -6.84
C THR A 111 -14.23 -1.77 -7.72
N ASN A 112 -15.19 -1.26 -8.50
CA ASN A 112 -14.95 -0.20 -9.48
C ASN A 112 -14.43 1.08 -8.81
N LEU A 113 -14.98 1.44 -7.65
CA LEU A 113 -14.58 2.64 -6.94
C LEU A 113 -13.16 2.53 -6.36
N PRO A 114 -12.80 1.44 -5.64
CA PRO A 114 -11.41 1.16 -5.27
C PRO A 114 -10.43 1.14 -6.46
N ILE A 115 -10.82 0.60 -7.61
CA ILE A 115 -9.98 0.59 -8.83
C ILE A 115 -9.62 2.00 -9.27
N ILE A 116 -10.63 2.85 -9.45
CA ILE A 116 -10.44 4.21 -9.94
C ILE A 116 -9.60 5.02 -8.95
N THR A 117 -9.95 4.95 -7.66
CA THR A 117 -9.30 5.77 -6.63
C THR A 117 -7.89 5.29 -6.27
N SER A 118 -7.63 3.98 -6.31
CA SER A 118 -6.29 3.42 -6.07
C SER A 118 -5.29 3.79 -7.16
N SER A 119 -5.72 4.16 -8.36
CA SER A 119 -4.83 4.62 -9.45
C SER A 119 -3.91 5.77 -9.02
N ILE A 120 -4.40 6.71 -8.20
CA ILE A 120 -3.62 7.82 -7.66
C ILE A 120 -2.44 7.29 -6.84
N SER A 121 -2.72 6.34 -5.94
CA SER A 121 -1.70 5.72 -5.10
C SER A 121 -0.70 4.89 -5.94
N LEU A 122 -1.17 4.22 -7.00
CA LEU A 122 -0.32 3.46 -7.91
C LEU A 122 0.63 4.40 -8.67
N ILE A 123 0.14 5.51 -9.22
CA ILE A 123 0.99 6.50 -9.90
C ILE A 123 2.05 7.06 -8.94
N LEU A 124 1.65 7.44 -7.72
CA LEU A 124 2.58 7.93 -6.70
C LEU A 124 3.65 6.88 -6.35
N SER A 125 3.26 5.62 -6.27
CA SER A 125 4.19 4.53 -5.95
C SER A 125 5.26 4.32 -7.03
N VAL A 126 4.88 4.42 -8.32
CA VAL A 126 5.82 4.36 -9.45
C VAL A 126 6.80 5.53 -9.40
N ILE A 127 6.31 6.75 -9.13
CA ILE A 127 7.16 7.94 -8.96
C ILE A 127 8.15 7.76 -7.80
N VAL A 128 7.70 7.19 -6.68
CA VAL A 128 8.57 6.88 -5.53
C VAL A 128 9.66 5.90 -5.92
N LEU A 129 9.33 4.80 -6.60
CA LEU A 129 10.31 3.81 -7.07
C LEU A 129 11.33 4.43 -8.04
N PHE A 130 10.87 5.21 -9.01
CA PHE A 130 11.74 5.88 -9.97
C PHE A 130 12.72 6.85 -9.29
N LYS A 131 12.25 7.66 -8.33
CA LYS A 131 13.13 8.55 -7.55
C LYS A 131 14.14 7.78 -6.71
N VAL A 132 13.77 6.61 -6.15
CA VAL A 132 14.70 5.76 -5.39
C VAL A 132 15.78 5.18 -6.31
N MET A 133 15.39 4.60 -7.45
CA MET A 133 16.33 3.97 -8.39
C MET A 133 17.30 4.99 -9.01
N ASN A 134 16.79 6.13 -9.46
CA ASN A 134 17.64 7.18 -10.05
C ASN A 134 18.68 7.72 -9.07
N LYS A 135 18.33 7.79 -7.77
CA LYS A 135 19.27 8.21 -6.74
C LYS A 135 20.42 7.22 -6.59
N GLU A 136 20.14 5.91 -6.59
CA GLU A 136 21.16 4.87 -6.52
C GLU A 136 22.07 4.90 -7.75
N LEU A 137 21.52 5.11 -8.95
CA LEU A 137 22.31 5.24 -10.18
C LEU A 137 23.24 6.45 -10.14
N LYS A 138 22.77 7.62 -9.69
CA LYS A 138 23.60 8.83 -9.55
C LYS A 138 24.72 8.64 -8.52
N LEU A 139 24.44 7.96 -7.41
CA LEU A 139 25.46 7.65 -6.40
C LEU A 139 26.53 6.71 -6.93
N LYS A 140 26.15 5.66 -7.68
CA LYS A 140 27.12 4.75 -8.32
C LYS A 140 28.01 5.48 -9.33
N LYS A 141 27.44 6.34 -10.18
CA LYS A 141 28.22 7.13 -11.16
C LYS A 141 29.26 8.03 -10.49
N LYS A 142 28.93 8.65 -9.35
CA LYS A 142 29.86 9.50 -8.59
C LYS A 142 31.01 8.74 -7.92
N ILE A 143 30.86 7.45 -7.66
CA ILE A 143 31.93 6.62 -7.07
C ILE A 143 32.94 6.16 -8.13
N ILE A 144 32.51 6.10 -9.40
CA ILE A 144 33.30 5.57 -10.51
C ILE A 144 34.02 6.69 -11.29
N ALA A 145 33.53 7.93 -11.21
CA ALA A 145 34.16 9.12 -11.78
C ALA A 145 35.13 9.76 -10.77
#